data_AF-A0A4V2E1G5-F1
#
_entry.id   AF-A0A4V2E1G5-F1
#
_cell.length_a   1.000
_cell.length_b   1.000
_cell.length_c   1.000
_cell.angle_alpha   90.00
_cell.angle_beta   90.00
_cell.angle_gamma   90.00
#
_symmetry.space_group_name_H-M   'P 1'
#
loop_
_entity.id
_entity.type
_entity.pdbx_description
1 polymer ?
#
loop_
_entity_poly.entity_id
_entity_poly.type
_entity_poly.pdbx_seq_one_letter_code
_entity_poly.pdbx_strand_id
1 'polypeptide(L)'
;SSYERANYPFDVSVDDLGQAHGFELDIQVDSSVGAERVGGYFLTMLSSLLAALEAGGSQAVSQLEMLTDEERNRQLSTWNDTARPYPATDSLVSLFEAQADVRGEAVAACQGEASISYAELDKRANQVARYLRSEGAAKGSLIGLCF
;
A
#
# COMPACT_ATOMS: atom_id res chain seq x y z
N SER A 1 20.58 -14.81 -40.72
CA SER A 1 20.46 -13.95 -39.53
C SER A 1 20.08 -12.56 -39.95
N SER A 2 18.79 -12.24 -39.88
CA SER A 2 18.26 -10.89 -40.13
C SER A 2 17.70 -10.41 -38.80
N TYR A 3 18.40 -9.49 -38.13
CA TYR A 3 17.86 -8.82 -36.96
C TYR A 3 16.92 -7.73 -37.48
N GLU A 4 15.63 -8.01 -37.48
CA GLU A 4 14.61 -7.00 -37.72
C GLU A 4 14.55 -6.13 -36.47
N ARG A 5 15.03 -4.88 -36.59
CA ARG A 5 15.07 -3.95 -35.45
C ARG A 5 13.72 -3.24 -35.40
N ALA A 6 12.79 -3.77 -34.61
CA ALA A 6 11.53 -3.11 -34.33
C ALA A 6 11.80 -1.74 -33.65
N ASN A 7 11.16 -0.67 -34.14
CA ASN A 7 11.33 0.69 -33.61
C ASN A 7 10.50 0.93 -32.32
N TYR A 8 10.20 -0.15 -31.59
CA TYR A 8 9.29 -0.19 -30.45
C TYR A 8 10.04 -0.67 -29.19
N PRO A 9 9.67 -0.16 -27.99
CA PRO A 9 10.35 -0.53 -26.74
C PRO A 9 10.04 -1.97 -26.27
N PHE A 10 9.09 -2.65 -26.91
CA PHE A 10 8.75 -4.05 -26.70
C PHE A 10 8.27 -4.66 -28.02
N ASP A 11 8.65 -5.90 -28.27
CA ASP A 11 8.17 -6.75 -29.36
C ASP A 11 8.08 -8.19 -28.85
N VAL A 12 7.01 -8.88 -29.24
CA VAL A 12 6.80 -10.30 -28.90
C VAL A 12 6.39 -11.01 -30.17
N SER A 13 7.21 -11.95 -30.63
CA SER A 13 6.91 -12.81 -31.77
C SER A 13 6.71 -14.25 -31.32
N VAL A 14 5.80 -14.94 -32.01
CA VAL A 14 5.57 -16.37 -31.82
C VAL A 14 6.22 -17.12 -32.96
N ASP A 15 7.14 -18.02 -32.65
CA ASP A 15 7.70 -18.97 -33.61
C ASP A 15 7.02 -20.33 -33.46
N ASP A 16 6.42 -20.82 -34.54
CA ASP A 16 5.75 -22.13 -34.63
C ASP A 16 6.45 -23.04 -35.67
N LEU A 17 7.69 -22.70 -36.05
CA LEU A 17 8.43 -23.39 -37.11
C LEU A 17 9.12 -24.67 -36.59
N GLY A 18 8.33 -25.71 -36.35
CA GLY A 18 8.76 -27.09 -36.62
C GLY A 18 9.25 -27.94 -35.44
N GLN A 19 8.98 -27.58 -34.18
CA GLN A 19 9.05 -28.56 -33.09
C GLN A 19 7.71 -29.30 -33.00
N ALA A 20 7.76 -30.63 -32.94
CA ALA A 20 6.59 -31.48 -33.19
C ALA A 20 5.35 -31.17 -32.31
N HIS A 21 5.49 -30.47 -31.17
CA HIS A 21 4.39 -30.11 -30.26
C HIS A 21 4.63 -28.80 -29.47
N GLY A 22 4.83 -27.65 -30.11
CA GLY A 22 4.85 -26.38 -29.36
C GLY A 22 5.17 -25.12 -30.19
N PHE A 23 4.95 -23.97 -29.56
CA PHE A 23 5.36 -22.65 -30.04
C PHE A 23 6.40 -22.04 -29.09
N GLU A 24 7.30 -21.22 -29.63
CA GLU A 24 8.29 -20.44 -28.89
C GLU A 24 7.89 -18.97 -28.87
N LEU A 25 8.19 -18.29 -27.75
CA LEU A 25 7.93 -16.86 -27.58
C LEU A 25 9.27 -16.13 -27.57
N ASP A 26 9.52 -15.39 -28.64
CA ASP A 26 10.66 -14.49 -28.74
C ASP A 26 10.26 -13.10 -28.23
N ILE A 27 10.87 -12.70 -27.11
CA ILE A 27 10.55 -11.43 -26.45
C ILE A 27 11.75 -10.50 -26.56
N GLN A 28 11.57 -9.40 -27.27
CA GLN A 28 12.55 -8.34 -27.40
C GLN A 28 12.05 -7.11 -26.64
N VAL A 29 12.80 -6.65 -25.66
CA VAL A 29 12.47 -5.46 -24.89
C VAL A 29 13.66 -4.54 -24.82
N ASP A 30 13.39 -3.25 -24.66
CA ASP A 30 14.43 -2.29 -24.32
C ASP A 30 15.15 -2.71 -23.03
N SER A 31 16.46 -2.49 -22.97
CA SER A 31 17.29 -2.87 -21.82
C SER A 31 16.87 -2.25 -20.48
N SER A 32 16.09 -1.16 -20.51
CA SER A 32 15.48 -0.58 -19.31
C SER A 32 14.37 -1.43 -18.70
N VAL A 33 13.86 -2.41 -19.46
CA VAL A 33 12.82 -3.36 -19.07
C VAL A 33 13.41 -4.77 -18.99
N GLY A 34 13.17 -5.49 -17.89
CA GLY A 34 13.64 -6.87 -17.75
C GLY A 34 12.88 -7.82 -18.68
N ALA A 35 13.56 -8.39 -19.69
CA ALA A 35 12.97 -9.34 -20.63
C ALA A 35 12.34 -10.55 -19.94
N GLU A 36 13.02 -11.10 -18.94
CA GLU A 36 12.53 -12.23 -18.13
C GLU A 36 11.23 -11.89 -17.41
N ARG A 37 11.11 -10.67 -16.88
CA ARG A 37 9.90 -10.20 -16.19
C ARG A 37 8.72 -10.10 -17.15
N VAL A 38 8.95 -9.56 -18.34
CA VAL A 38 7.92 -9.49 -19.40
C VAL A 38 7.52 -10.89 -19.85
N GLY A 39 8.49 -11.79 -20.06
CA GLY A 39 8.22 -13.20 -20.35
C GLY A 39 7.40 -13.90 -19.27
N GLY A 40 7.71 -13.65 -18.00
CA GLY A 40 6.90 -14.11 -16.88
C GLY A 40 5.42 -13.68 -17.01
N TYR A 41 5.16 -12.41 -17.36
CA TYR A 41 3.79 -11.93 -17.56
C TYR A 41 3.07 -12.61 -18.71
N PHE A 42 3.73 -12.76 -19.86
CA PHE A 42 3.13 -13.43 -21.01
C PHE A 42 2.84 -14.91 -20.71
N LEU A 43 3.76 -15.62 -20.06
CA LEU A 43 3.55 -17.02 -19.68
C LEU A 43 2.41 -17.17 -18.68
N THR A 44 2.31 -16.30 -17.67
CA THR A 44 1.21 -16.33 -16.70
C THR A 44 -0.13 -16.00 -17.38
N MET A 45 -0.16 -14.97 -18.23
CA MET A 45 -1.36 -14.57 -18.96
C MET A 45 -1.86 -15.65 -19.92
N LEU A 46 -0.96 -16.29 -20.68
CA LEU A 46 -1.30 -17.41 -21.56
C LEU A 46 -1.81 -18.61 -20.78
N SER A 47 -1.18 -18.93 -19.64
CA SER A 47 -1.65 -20.00 -18.76
C SER A 47 -3.04 -19.71 -18.20
N SER A 48 -3.29 -18.47 -17.77
CA SER A 48 -4.60 -18.03 -17.27
C SER A 48 -5.66 -18.07 -18.38
N LEU A 49 -5.30 -17.66 -19.61
CA LEU A 49 -6.18 -17.71 -20.77
C LEU A 49 -6.56 -19.15 -21.13
N LEU A 50 -5.58 -20.06 -21.19
CA LEU A 50 -5.83 -21.48 -21.47
C LEU A 50 -6.77 -22.09 -20.44
N ALA A 51 -6.52 -21.86 -19.15
CA ALA A 51 -7.41 -22.33 -18.08
C ALA A 51 -8.83 -21.74 -18.20
N ALA A 52 -8.97 -20.47 -18.56
CA ALA A 52 -10.27 -19.82 -18.77
C ALA A 52 -11.02 -20.40 -19.98
N LEU A 53 -10.31 -20.73 -21.06
CA LEU A 53 -10.89 -21.38 -22.24
C LEU A 53 -11.34 -22.81 -21.95
N GLU A 54 -10.53 -23.59 -21.23
CA GLU A 54 -10.91 -24.94 -20.75
C GLU A 54 -12.15 -24.90 -19.83
N ALA A 55 -12.29 -23.83 -19.03
CA ALA A 55 -13.45 -23.59 -18.18
C ALA A 55 -14.70 -23.06 -18.91
N GLY A 56 -14.68 -22.99 -20.25
CA GLY A 56 -15.82 -22.60 -21.08
C GLY A 56 -15.77 -21.17 -21.64
N GLY A 57 -14.64 -20.47 -21.52
CA GLY A 57 -14.33 -19.26 -22.29
C GLY A 57 -15.22 -18.03 -22.01
N SER A 58 -15.99 -18.05 -20.93
CA SER A 58 -16.91 -16.96 -20.57
C SER A 58 -16.29 -15.92 -19.60
N GLN A 59 -15.06 -16.15 -19.16
CA GLN A 59 -14.34 -15.22 -18.28
C GLN A 59 -13.93 -13.95 -19.04
N ALA A 60 -14.13 -12.79 -18.43
CA ALA A 60 -13.69 -11.53 -19.01
C ALA A 60 -12.16 -11.45 -19.04
N VAL A 61 -11.58 -10.95 -20.13
CA VAL A 61 -10.12 -10.78 -20.30
C VAL A 61 -9.50 -9.98 -19.14
N SER A 62 -10.23 -9.01 -18.60
CA SER A 62 -9.78 -8.20 -17.45
C SER A 62 -9.63 -8.98 -16.14
N GLN A 63 -10.11 -10.22 -16.09
CA GLN A 63 -10.01 -11.11 -14.93
C GLN A 63 -8.90 -12.16 -15.08
N LEU A 64 -8.18 -12.17 -16.20
CA LEU A 64 -7.03 -13.06 -16.38
C LEU A 64 -5.87 -12.59 -15.50
N GLU A 65 -5.22 -13.53 -14.83
CA GLU A 65 -4.04 -13.24 -14.01
C GLU A 65 -2.85 -12.98 -14.95
N MET A 66 -2.15 -11.87 -14.71
CA MET A 66 -0.97 -11.49 -15.50
C MET A 66 0.30 -11.45 -14.65
N LEU A 67 0.16 -11.29 -13.33
CA LEU A 67 1.32 -11.22 -12.45
C LEU A 67 1.77 -12.64 -12.11
N THR A 68 3.08 -12.86 -12.14
CA THR A 68 3.63 -14.11 -11.61
C THR A 68 3.31 -14.24 -10.12
N ASP A 69 3.26 -15.46 -9.60
CA ASP A 69 2.96 -15.71 -8.19
C ASP A 69 3.92 -14.97 -7.25
N GLU A 70 5.20 -14.89 -7.62
CA GLU A 70 6.20 -14.17 -6.85
C GLU A 70 5.88 -12.67 -6.76
N GLU A 71 5.55 -12.05 -7.89
CA GLU A 71 5.24 -10.62 -7.92
C GLU A 71 3.92 -10.30 -7.25
N ARG A 72 2.91 -11.15 -7.44
CA ARG A 72 1.62 -11.05 -6.76
C ARG A 72 1.81 -11.15 -5.25
N ASN A 73 2.59 -12.13 -4.79
CA ASN A 73 2.90 -12.28 -3.37
C ASN A 73 3.68 -11.08 -2.83
N ARG A 74 4.63 -10.53 -3.61
CA ARG A 74 5.38 -9.35 -3.24
C ARG A 74 4.48 -8.13 -3.04
N GLN A 75 3.56 -7.89 -3.98
CA GLN A 75 2.63 -6.76 -3.93
C GLN A 75 1.55 -6.91 -2.84
N LEU A 76 0.97 -8.11 -2.70
CA LEU A 76 -0.17 -8.33 -1.81
C LEU A 76 0.25 -8.65 -0.38
N SER A 77 1.37 -9.32 -0.19
CA SER A 77 1.82 -9.79 1.12
C SER A 77 3.09 -9.06 1.57
N THR A 78 4.19 -9.20 0.83
CA THR A 78 5.51 -8.75 1.32
C THR A 78 5.56 -7.25 1.58
N TRP A 79 5.04 -6.43 0.67
CA TRP A 79 4.98 -4.98 0.87
C TRP A 79 3.91 -4.55 1.87
N ASN A 80 2.86 -5.35 2.06
CA ASN A 80 1.78 -5.07 2.99
C ASN A 80 2.00 -5.71 4.38
N ASP A 81 3.17 -6.30 4.65
CA ASP A 81 3.53 -6.84 5.98
C ASP A 81 3.91 -5.72 6.96
N THR A 82 2.98 -4.78 7.12
CA THR A 82 3.07 -3.61 8.00
C THR A 82 2.34 -3.84 9.32
N ALA A 83 1.80 -5.05 9.54
CA ALA A 83 1.14 -5.41 10.78
C ALA A 83 2.14 -5.34 11.93
N ARG A 84 1.89 -4.45 12.89
CA ARG A 84 2.67 -4.32 14.12
C ARG A 84 1.70 -4.30 15.29
N PRO A 85 2.03 -4.97 16.42
CA PRO A 85 1.23 -4.84 17.63
C PRO A 85 1.11 -3.37 18.01
N TYR A 86 -0.13 -2.87 18.08
CA TYR A 86 -0.44 -1.53 18.53
C TYR A 86 -1.38 -1.64 19.74
N PRO A 87 -1.10 -0.95 20.85
CA PRO A 87 -1.98 -0.94 22.02
C PRO A 87 -3.26 -0.17 21.70
N ALA A 88 -4.22 -0.85 21.06
CA ALA A 88 -5.48 -0.26 20.60
C ALA A 88 -6.49 0.03 21.71
N THR A 89 -6.19 -0.39 22.94
CA THR A 89 -7.04 -0.14 24.12
C THR A 89 -6.90 1.28 24.66
N ASP A 90 -5.73 1.90 24.46
CA ASP A 90 -5.45 3.23 25.00
C ASP A 90 -5.73 4.31 23.96
N SER A 91 -6.44 5.34 24.39
CA SER A 91 -6.61 6.55 23.59
C SER A 91 -5.35 7.41 23.62
N LEU A 92 -5.16 8.28 22.62
CA LEU A 92 -4.09 9.27 22.66
C LEU A 92 -4.15 10.13 23.93
N VAL A 93 -5.37 10.45 24.40
CA VAL A 93 -5.60 11.23 25.63
C VAL A 93 -5.09 10.46 26.85
N SER A 94 -5.43 9.19 26.99
CA SER A 94 -4.98 8.37 28.14
C SER A 94 -3.46 8.14 28.13
N LEU A 95 -2.84 7.99 26.95
CA LEU A 95 -1.38 7.94 26.84
C LEU A 95 -0.73 9.27 27.26
N PHE A 96 -1.37 10.40 26.93
CA PHE A 96 -0.91 11.72 27.33
C PHE A 96 -1.05 11.96 28.84
N GLU A 97 -2.20 11.59 29.42
CA GLU A 97 -2.45 11.67 30.87
C GLU A 97 -1.43 10.83 31.65
N ALA A 98 -1.15 9.59 31.22
CA ALA A 98 -0.13 8.74 31.83
C ALA A 98 1.27 9.39 31.78
N GLN A 99 1.60 10.06 30.67
CA GLN A 99 2.86 10.80 30.56
C GLN A 99 2.89 12.04 31.47
N ALA A 100 1.76 12.73 31.64
CA ALA A 100 1.64 13.88 32.54
C ALA A 100 1.74 13.47 34.02
N ASP A 101 1.25 12.29 34.39
CA ASP A 101 1.39 11.75 35.74
C ASP A 101 2.84 11.37 36.05
N VAL A 102 3.55 10.76 35.10
CA VAL A 102 4.94 10.29 35.29
C VAL A 102 5.96 11.43 35.15
N ARG A 103 5.73 12.38 34.24
CA ARG A 103 6.67 13.45 33.90
C ARG A 103 6.01 14.82 33.85
N GLY A 104 5.18 15.13 34.85
CA GLY A 104 4.38 16.36 34.88
C GLY A 104 5.17 17.66 34.73
N GLU A 105 6.35 17.76 35.36
CA GLU A 105 7.21 18.95 35.30
C GLU A 105 8.05 19.04 34.01
N ALA A 106 8.11 17.98 33.19
CA ALA A 106 8.83 18.02 31.94
C ALA A 106 8.14 18.94 30.94
N VAL A 107 8.94 19.60 30.10
CA VAL A 107 8.44 20.48 29.05
C VAL A 107 7.71 19.65 27.98
N ALA A 108 6.45 19.99 27.72
CA ALA A 108 5.59 19.35 26.72
C ALA A 108 5.57 20.11 25.38
N ALA A 109 5.58 21.44 25.43
CA ALA A 109 5.61 22.28 24.23
C ALA A 109 6.32 23.62 24.50
N CYS A 110 6.91 24.20 23.45
CA CYS A 110 7.57 25.50 23.49
C CYS A 110 7.12 26.38 22.31
N GLN A 111 7.00 27.68 22.56
CA GLN A 111 6.81 28.70 21.55
C GLN A 111 7.74 29.89 21.87
N GLY A 112 8.83 30.02 21.10
CA GLY A 112 9.88 30.98 21.43
C GLY A 112 10.48 30.68 22.81
N GLU A 113 10.51 31.68 23.68
CA GLU A 113 10.99 31.53 25.07
C GLU A 113 9.93 30.96 26.04
N ALA A 114 8.66 30.89 25.62
CA ALA A 114 7.61 30.33 26.45
C ALA A 114 7.60 28.80 26.35
N SER A 115 7.59 28.12 27.49
CA SER A 115 7.41 26.68 27.60
C SER A 115 6.22 26.34 28.48
N ILE A 116 5.55 25.22 28.20
CA ILE A 116 4.50 24.66 29.07
C ILE A 116 4.86 23.21 29.41
N SER A 117 4.66 22.85 30.67
CA SER A 117 4.89 21.49 31.16
C SER A 117 3.75 20.53 30.81
N TYR A 118 3.98 19.22 30.90
CA TYR A 118 2.93 18.21 30.67
C TYR A 118 1.74 18.40 31.63
N ALA A 119 2.00 18.65 32.91
CA ALA A 119 0.94 18.85 33.91
C ALA A 119 0.11 20.12 33.64
N GLU A 120 0.75 21.21 33.21
CA GLU A 120 0.04 22.44 32.88
C GLU A 120 -0.80 22.31 31.60
N LEU A 121 -0.25 21.64 30.58
CA LEU A 121 -0.95 21.42 29.33
C LEU A 121 -2.16 20.51 29.54
N ASP A 122 -2.01 19.41 30.29
CA ASP A 122 -3.11 18.52 30.67
C ASP A 122 -4.23 19.28 31.39
N LYS A 123 -3.87 20.08 32.41
CA LYS A 123 -4.84 20.87 33.18
C LYS A 123 -5.64 21.82 32.28
N ARG A 124 -4.98 22.53 31.34
CA ARG A 124 -5.65 23.44 30.40
C ARG A 124 -6.54 22.67 29.41
N ALA A 125 -6.07 21.56 28.88
CA ALA A 125 -6.85 20.70 27.99
C ALA A 125 -8.12 20.18 28.70
N ASN A 126 -7.99 19.74 29.95
CA ASN A 126 -9.09 19.27 30.78
C ASN A 126 -10.13 20.36 31.10
N GLN A 127 -9.71 21.63 31.23
CA GLN A 127 -10.64 22.75 31.38
C GLN A 127 -11.46 22.96 30.11
N VAL A 128 -10.82 22.96 28.93
CA VAL A 128 -11.50 23.10 27.64
C VAL A 128 -12.44 21.91 27.40
N ALA A 129 -12.02 20.69 27.70
CA ALA A 129 -12.85 19.50 27.56
C ALA A 129 -14.14 19.58 28.40
N ARG A 130 -14.07 20.07 29.64
CA ARG A 130 -15.24 20.28 30.50
C ARG A 130 -16.16 21.36 29.94
N TYR A 131 -15.60 22.45 29.45
CA TYR A 131 -16.37 23.53 28.81
C TYR A 131 -17.11 23.03 27.56
N LEU A 132 -16.43 22.32 26.66
CA LEU A 132 -17.06 21.75 25.47
C LEU A 132 -18.18 20.77 25.83
N ARG A 133 -17.98 19.94 26.86
CA ARG A 133 -19.03 19.04 27.36
C ARG A 133 -20.23 19.80 27.92
N SER A 134 -20.03 20.94 28.58
CA SER A 134 -21.15 21.78 29.03
C SER A 134 -21.90 22.46 27.89
N GLU A 135 -21.23 22.73 26.77
CA GLU A 135 -21.85 23.23 25.52
C GLU A 135 -22.52 22.11 24.70
N GLY A 136 -22.58 20.88 25.22
CA GLY A 136 -23.26 19.75 24.58
C GLY A 136 -22.39 18.91 23.65
N ALA A 137 -21.06 19.12 23.63
CA ALA A 137 -20.17 18.26 22.86
C ALA A 137 -20.15 16.83 23.43
N ALA A 138 -20.28 15.85 22.53
CA ALA A 138 -20.26 14.43 22.82
C ALA A 138 -19.29 13.70 21.88
N LYS A 139 -19.11 12.40 22.12
CA LYS A 139 -18.30 11.55 21.22
C LYS A 139 -18.89 11.61 19.80
N GLY A 140 -18.06 11.97 18.82
CA GLY A 140 -18.47 12.12 17.43
C GLY A 140 -18.99 13.51 17.04
N SER A 141 -19.05 14.46 17.99
CA SER A 141 -19.38 15.86 17.68
C SER A 141 -18.29 16.52 16.83
N LEU A 142 -18.71 17.36 15.89
CA LEU A 142 -17.83 18.21 15.09
C LEU A 142 -17.60 19.55 15.81
N ILE A 143 -16.35 19.95 15.98
CA ILE A 143 -15.96 21.20 16.65
C ILE A 143 -15.06 21.98 15.69
N GLY A 144 -15.48 23.20 15.32
CA GLY A 144 -14.69 24.09 14.48
C GLY A 144 -13.56 24.76 15.26
N LEU A 145 -12.39 24.89 14.64
CA LEU A 145 -11.25 25.61 15.20
C LEU A 145 -10.94 26.82 14.31
N CYS A 146 -10.82 28.00 14.90
CA CYS A 146 -10.41 29.24 14.24
C CYS A 146 -9.47 29.96 15.20
N PHE A 147 -8.19 30.08 14.81
CA PHE A 147 -7.10 30.63 15.63
C PHE A 147 -6.47 31.84 14.94
#